data_AF-A0A377SRD6-F1
#
_entry.id   AF-A0A377SRD6-F1
#
_cell.length_a   1.000
_cell.length_b   1.000
_cell.length_c   1.000
_cell.angle_alpha   90.00
_cell.angle_beta   90.00
_cell.angle_gamma   90.00
#
_symmetry.space_group_name_H-M   'P 1'
#
loop_
_entity.id
_entity.type
_entity.pdbx_description
1 polymer ?
#
loop_
_entity_poly.entity_id
_entity_poly.type
_entity_poly.pdbx_seq_one_letter_code
_entity_poly.pdbx_strand_id
1 'polypeptide(L)'
;MSSFRINTDRLLEVDLQNEKVLAIAGAMVAYTGSMKFEKAILGGEGLFGALKRKVSNEGMSLMQTSGTGKVFFAHNAAEIAVIPLANEKLFIESSSLLAYDMGLKTNTSFAGLRGAASGQGLFTTTVEGSGNIAVISRGNLITLEVGPNSPLFVDPDAFIGYKGNISQEFVFDVNWRTMVGEASGESYQFKFTGQGVVYIQPAER
;
A
#
# COMPACT_ATOMS: atom_id res chain seq x y z
N MET A 1 7.54 -18.06 -5.96
CA MET A 1 6.67 -16.92 -5.61
C MET A 1 5.32 -17.50 -5.30
N SER A 2 4.71 -17.05 -4.21
CA SER A 2 3.44 -17.60 -3.77
C SER A 2 2.30 -17.25 -4.73
N SER A 3 1.34 -18.16 -4.93
CA SER A 3 0.28 -17.96 -5.93
C SER A 3 -0.86 -17.14 -5.31
N PHE A 4 -0.81 -15.83 -5.50
CA PHE A 4 -1.88 -14.89 -5.15
C PHE A 4 -3.06 -15.05 -6.12
N ARG A 5 -4.28 -15.13 -5.59
CA ARG A 5 -5.53 -15.25 -6.35
C ARG A 5 -6.65 -14.48 -5.66
N ILE A 6 -7.42 -13.71 -6.42
CA ILE A 6 -8.67 -13.12 -5.94
C ILE A 6 -9.73 -14.22 -5.97
N ASN A 7 -10.16 -14.71 -4.80
CA ASN A 7 -11.15 -15.77 -4.64
C ASN A 7 -12.58 -15.18 -4.70
N THR A 8 -12.77 -14.07 -4.01
CA THR A 8 -13.81 -13.06 -4.32
C THR A 8 -13.17 -11.67 -4.31
N ASP A 9 -13.90 -10.67 -4.81
CA ASP A 9 -13.59 -9.23 -4.69
C ASP A 9 -12.96 -8.80 -3.35
N ARG A 10 -13.36 -9.41 -2.24
CA ARG A 10 -12.97 -9.08 -0.85
C ARG A 10 -12.25 -10.23 -0.14
N LEU A 11 -11.81 -11.28 -0.86
CA LEU A 11 -11.08 -12.42 -0.29
C LEU A 11 -9.89 -12.83 -1.16
N LEU A 12 -8.68 -12.61 -0.63
CA LEU A 12 -7.42 -13.07 -1.23
C LEU A 12 -7.17 -14.53 -0.80
N GLU A 13 -6.93 -15.40 -1.77
CA GLU A 13 -6.35 -16.73 -1.58
C GLU A 13 -4.85 -16.69 -1.93
N VAL A 14 -4.01 -17.27 -1.08
CA VAL A 14 -2.59 -17.48 -1.35
C VAL A 14 -2.27 -18.96 -1.21
N ASP A 15 -1.80 -19.58 -2.30
CA ASP A 15 -1.24 -20.93 -2.31
C ASP A 15 0.26 -20.88 -1.94
N LEU A 16 0.67 -21.69 -0.97
CA LEU A 16 2.03 -21.76 -0.43
C LEU A 16 2.59 -23.18 -0.58
N GLN A 17 3.84 -23.29 -1.06
CA GLN A 17 4.56 -24.56 -1.22
C GLN A 17 5.90 -24.52 -0.46
N ASN A 18 5.81 -24.47 0.87
CA ASN A 18 6.90 -24.15 1.81
C ASN A 18 7.49 -22.73 1.64
N GLU A 19 6.73 -21.85 1.02
CA GLU A 19 7.06 -20.44 0.82
C GLU A 19 6.61 -19.57 2.01
N LYS A 20 6.91 -18.28 1.93
CA LYS A 20 6.54 -17.29 2.94
C LYS A 20 5.83 -16.09 2.32
N VAL A 21 4.73 -15.67 2.95
CA VAL A 21 4.00 -14.44 2.63
C VAL A 21 3.88 -13.59 3.88
N LEU A 22 4.01 -12.28 3.73
CA LEU A 22 3.72 -11.30 4.78
C LEU A 22 2.30 -10.77 4.57
N ALA A 23 1.54 -10.60 5.65
CA ALA A 23 0.22 -9.99 5.64
C ALA A 23 0.03 -9.07 6.85
N ILE A 24 -0.91 -8.13 6.80
CA ILE A 24 -1.31 -7.39 8.02
C ILE A 24 -1.87 -8.36 9.07
N ALA A 25 -1.43 -8.19 10.33
CA ALA A 25 -1.79 -9.10 11.41
C ALA A 25 -3.30 -9.01 11.72
N GLY A 26 -3.94 -10.17 11.88
CA GLY A 26 -5.38 -10.28 12.07
C GLY A 26 -6.21 -10.34 10.78
N ALA A 27 -5.61 -10.17 9.59
CA ALA A 27 -6.32 -10.29 8.31
C ALA A 27 -6.52 -11.74 7.82
N MET A 28 -6.06 -12.75 8.57
CA MET A 28 -6.25 -14.16 8.20
C MET A 28 -7.66 -14.63 8.58
N VAL A 29 -8.39 -15.14 7.59
CA VAL A 29 -9.78 -15.59 7.73
C VAL A 29 -9.87 -17.11 7.86
N ALA A 30 -9.11 -17.84 7.05
CA ALA A 30 -9.10 -19.30 7.02
C ALA A 30 -7.77 -19.84 6.44
N TYR A 31 -7.50 -21.13 6.63
CA TYR A 31 -6.43 -21.83 5.92
C TYR A 31 -6.74 -23.33 5.78
N THR A 32 -6.01 -24.01 4.89
CA THR A 32 -5.99 -25.46 4.73
C THR A 32 -4.55 -25.97 4.65
N GLY A 33 -4.34 -27.24 4.98
CA GLY A 33 -3.00 -27.83 5.06
C GLY A 33 -2.23 -27.41 6.32
N SER A 34 -0.91 -27.39 6.22
CA SER A 34 0.00 -27.20 7.37
C SER A 34 0.59 -25.80 7.35
N MET A 35 0.02 -24.88 8.13
CA MET A 35 0.44 -23.48 8.23
C MET A 35 1.01 -23.13 9.60
N LYS A 36 2.02 -22.24 9.59
CA LYS A 36 2.57 -21.56 10.76
C LYS A 36 2.42 -20.05 10.59
N PHE A 37 1.93 -19.40 11.64
CA PHE A 37 1.74 -17.96 11.73
C PHE A 37 2.67 -17.38 12.81
N GLU A 38 3.42 -16.33 12.47
CA GLU A 38 4.39 -15.69 13.37
C GLU A 38 4.26 -14.17 13.26
N LYS A 39 4.47 -13.43 14.36
CA LYS A 39 4.57 -11.97 14.27
C LYS A 39 5.84 -11.62 13.47
N ALA A 40 5.69 -10.88 12.38
CA ALA A 40 6.83 -10.50 11.55
C ALA A 40 7.69 -9.47 12.28
N ILE A 41 8.99 -9.76 12.41
CA ILE A 41 9.97 -8.82 12.96
C ILE A 41 10.67 -8.14 11.79
N LEU A 42 10.07 -7.06 11.27
CA LEU A 42 10.75 -6.19 10.33
C LEU A 42 11.88 -5.42 11.05
N GLY A 43 13.06 -5.41 10.43
CA GLY A 43 14.31 -4.93 11.04
C GLY A 43 15.05 -6.06 11.77
N GLY A 44 16.26 -6.34 11.29
CA GLY A 44 17.06 -7.52 11.67
C GLY A 44 17.44 -7.64 13.15
N GLU A 45 18.06 -8.78 13.46
CA GLU A 45 18.38 -9.18 14.84
C GLU A 45 19.28 -8.18 15.58
N GLY A 46 19.04 -8.03 16.88
CA GLY A 46 19.83 -7.18 17.77
C GLY A 46 19.19 -5.82 18.13
N LEU A 47 19.95 -5.04 18.91
CA LEU A 47 19.50 -3.81 19.56
C LEU A 47 19.15 -2.68 18.56
N PHE A 48 19.84 -2.61 17.42
CA PHE A 48 19.51 -1.67 16.34
C PHE A 48 18.16 -1.95 15.69
N GLY A 49 17.76 -3.22 15.56
CA GLY A 49 16.40 -3.59 15.13
C GLY A 49 15.35 -3.14 16.14
N ALA A 50 15.64 -3.27 17.44
CA ALA A 50 14.75 -2.78 18.51
C ALA A 50 14.58 -1.25 18.50
N LEU A 51 15.62 -0.50 18.14
CA LEU A 51 15.54 0.96 17.98
C LEU A 51 14.72 1.36 16.74
N LYS A 52 14.92 0.71 15.58
CA LYS A 52 14.07 0.93 14.40
C LYS A 52 12.58 0.66 14.69
N ARG A 53 12.26 -0.38 15.48
CA ARG A 53 10.89 -0.69 15.93
C ARG A 53 10.25 0.40 16.82
N LYS A 54 11.02 1.32 17.42
CA LYS A 54 10.49 2.49 18.15
C LYS A 54 10.39 3.76 17.32
N VAL A 55 11.11 3.86 16.20
CA VAL A 55 11.06 5.02 15.29
C VAL A 55 9.96 4.85 14.24
N SER A 56 9.67 3.61 13.83
CA SER A 56 8.48 3.26 13.05
C SER A 56 7.22 3.27 13.92
N ASN A 57 6.84 4.44 14.43
CA ASN A 57 5.81 4.62 15.46
C ASN A 57 4.37 4.57 14.93
N GLU A 58 4.06 3.62 14.03
CA GLU A 58 2.75 3.52 13.40
C GLU A 58 2.30 2.08 13.12
N GLY A 59 1.03 1.82 13.43
CA GLY A 59 0.13 1.03 12.59
C GLY A 59 0.47 -0.43 12.33
N MET A 60 1.28 -0.71 11.30
CA MET A 60 1.34 -2.01 10.65
C MET A 60 2.12 -3.07 11.44
N SER A 61 1.44 -3.71 12.38
CA SER A 61 1.86 -5.04 12.84
C SER A 61 1.63 -6.05 11.71
N LEU A 62 2.70 -6.61 11.14
CA LEU A 62 2.61 -7.68 10.14
C LEU A 62 2.73 -9.08 10.76
N MET A 63 2.25 -10.07 10.01
CA MET A 63 2.30 -11.49 10.29
C MET A 63 3.00 -12.22 9.14
N GLN A 64 4.03 -13.00 9.46
CA GLN A 64 4.65 -13.96 8.55
C GLN A 64 3.79 -15.23 8.55
N THR A 65 3.29 -15.62 7.39
CA THR A 65 2.65 -16.92 7.17
C THR A 65 3.60 -17.80 6.36
N SER A 66 3.74 -19.06 6.76
CA SER A 66 4.60 -20.03 6.07
C SER A 66 4.05 -21.44 6.23
N GLY A 67 4.16 -22.27 5.19
CA GLY A 67 3.67 -23.65 5.25
C GLY A 67 3.40 -24.25 3.87
N THR A 68 2.60 -25.32 3.84
CA THR A 68 2.11 -25.93 2.59
C THR A 68 0.59 -26.07 2.64
N GLY A 69 -0.09 -25.48 1.64
CA GLY A 69 -1.55 -25.44 1.52
C GLY A 69 -2.05 -24.06 1.07
N LYS A 70 -3.32 -23.74 1.36
CA LYS A 70 -3.91 -22.43 1.06
C LYS A 70 -4.16 -21.61 2.32
N VAL A 71 -3.97 -20.30 2.25
CA VAL A 71 -4.38 -19.35 3.30
C VAL A 71 -5.23 -18.25 2.67
N PHE A 72 -6.22 -17.77 3.42
CA PHE A 72 -7.20 -16.79 2.96
C PHE A 72 -7.10 -15.51 3.82
N PHE A 73 -7.00 -14.36 3.15
CA PHE A 73 -6.86 -13.05 3.79
C PHE A 73 -7.95 -12.07 3.35
N ALA A 74 -8.46 -11.27 4.28
CA ALA A 74 -9.38 -10.16 4.05
C ALA A 74 -9.22 -9.09 5.15
N HIS A 75 -9.62 -7.86 4.87
CA HIS A 75 -9.62 -6.79 5.88
C HIS A 75 -10.85 -5.89 5.73
N ASN A 76 -11.65 -5.76 6.79
CA ASN A 76 -12.81 -4.85 6.89
C ASN A 76 -13.80 -4.88 5.70
N ALA A 77 -13.92 -6.01 5.00
CA ALA A 77 -14.70 -6.17 3.76
C ALA A 77 -14.31 -5.19 2.62
N ALA A 78 -13.09 -4.66 2.64
CA ALA A 78 -12.53 -3.87 1.55
C ALA A 78 -12.20 -4.75 0.33
N GLU A 79 -12.37 -4.16 -0.86
CA GLU A 79 -12.04 -4.75 -2.14
C GLU A 79 -10.52 -4.92 -2.30
N ILE A 80 -10.10 -5.99 -2.97
CA ILE A 80 -8.69 -6.42 -3.06
C ILE A 80 -8.23 -6.45 -4.51
N ALA A 81 -7.08 -5.84 -4.78
CA ALA A 81 -6.37 -5.95 -6.06
C ALA A 81 -4.96 -6.54 -5.86
N VAL A 82 -4.43 -7.23 -6.86
CA VAL A 82 -3.04 -7.73 -6.87
C VAL A 82 -2.22 -6.94 -7.87
N ILE A 83 -1.19 -6.26 -7.39
CA ILE A 83 -0.19 -5.53 -8.17
C ILE A 83 1.06 -6.42 -8.27
N PRO A 84 1.40 -6.95 -9.47
CA PRO A 84 2.70 -7.59 -9.69
C PRO A 84 3.79 -6.52 -9.86
N LEU A 85 4.97 -6.79 -9.27
CA LEU A 85 6.20 -6.04 -9.51
C LEU A 85 7.22 -6.91 -10.26
N ALA A 86 7.87 -6.32 -11.26
CA ALA A 86 8.89 -6.96 -12.10
C ALA A 86 10.24 -6.23 -12.03
N ASN A 87 10.93 -6.34 -10.89
CA ASN A 87 12.09 -5.54 -10.51
C ASN A 87 11.77 -4.03 -10.52
N GLU A 88 10.63 -3.69 -9.92
CA GLU A 88 10.05 -2.34 -9.87
C GLU A 88 10.02 -1.82 -8.42
N LYS A 89 9.65 -0.55 -8.28
CA LYS A 89 9.36 0.11 -7.01
C LYS A 89 7.95 0.67 -7.01
N LEU A 90 7.16 0.26 -6.03
CA LEU A 90 5.84 0.81 -5.70
C LEU A 90 5.99 1.77 -4.51
N PHE A 91 5.37 2.94 -4.62
CA PHE A 91 5.07 3.80 -3.48
C PHE A 91 3.58 3.58 -3.16
N ILE A 92 3.25 3.24 -1.92
CA ILE A 92 1.86 2.99 -1.51
C ILE A 92 1.64 3.52 -0.10
N GLU A 93 0.44 3.98 0.20
CA GLU A 93 0.05 4.23 1.59
C GLU A 93 0.11 2.94 2.41
N SER A 94 0.62 3.04 3.63
CA SER A 94 0.74 1.89 4.54
C SER A 94 -0.61 1.24 4.85
N SER A 95 -1.65 2.04 5.07
CA SER A 95 -3.02 1.58 5.33
C SER A 95 -3.63 0.73 4.21
N SER A 96 -3.09 0.79 3.00
CA SER A 96 -3.64 0.13 1.81
C SER A 96 -2.98 -1.23 1.51
N LEU A 97 -2.03 -1.69 2.33
CA LEU A 97 -1.35 -2.99 2.17
C LEU A 97 -2.10 -4.14 2.85
N LEU A 98 -2.41 -5.21 2.10
CA LEU A 98 -2.99 -6.45 2.64
C LEU A 98 -1.93 -7.54 2.87
N ALA A 99 -1.22 -7.91 1.80
CA ALA A 99 -0.23 -9.00 1.82
C ALA A 99 0.80 -8.86 0.69
N TYR A 100 1.98 -9.45 0.84
CA TYR A 100 3.03 -9.44 -0.19
C TYR A 100 4.03 -10.61 -0.06
N ASP A 101 4.64 -11.01 -1.18
CA ASP A 101 5.70 -12.03 -1.20
C ASP A 101 6.88 -11.61 -0.30
N MET A 102 7.37 -12.52 0.55
CA MET A 102 8.48 -12.28 1.51
C MET A 102 9.81 -11.82 0.85
N GLY A 103 9.96 -12.00 -0.46
CA GLY A 103 11.13 -11.54 -1.22
C GLY A 103 11.17 -10.03 -1.51
N LEU A 104 10.05 -9.32 -1.34
CA LEU A 104 9.95 -7.89 -1.58
C LEU A 104 10.51 -7.07 -0.41
N LYS A 105 11.28 -6.04 -0.72
CA LYS A 105 11.88 -5.14 0.28
C LYS A 105 10.90 -4.03 0.62
N THR A 106 10.56 -3.89 1.89
CA THR A 106 9.66 -2.82 2.39
C THR A 106 10.39 -1.83 3.29
N ASN A 107 10.14 -0.53 3.08
CA ASN A 107 10.60 0.54 3.97
C ASN A 107 9.50 1.60 4.14
N THR A 108 9.13 1.89 5.39
CA THR A 108 8.02 2.77 5.76
C THR A 108 8.50 4.17 6.15
N SER A 109 8.18 5.15 5.30
CA SER A 109 8.19 6.58 5.57
C SER A 109 7.15 7.01 6.61
N PHE A 110 7.50 7.40 7.84
CA PHE A 110 6.71 8.48 8.46
C PHE A 110 7.27 9.81 7.96
N ALA A 111 6.41 10.61 7.32
CA ALA A 111 6.78 11.93 6.85
C ALA A 111 6.05 13.04 7.64
N GLY A 112 4.93 12.73 8.30
CA GLY A 112 4.24 13.62 9.26
C GLY A 112 3.80 14.95 8.63
N LEU A 113 3.92 16.06 9.37
CA LEU A 113 3.62 17.41 8.84
C LEU A 113 4.46 17.77 7.61
N ARG A 114 5.68 17.22 7.47
CA ARG A 114 6.49 17.39 6.26
C ARG A 114 5.99 16.52 5.10
N GLY A 115 5.38 15.38 5.40
CA GLY A 115 4.76 14.46 4.44
C GLY A 115 3.45 14.97 3.86
N ALA A 116 2.59 15.54 4.72
CA ALA A 116 1.44 16.32 4.29
C ALA A 116 1.88 17.45 3.34
N ALA A 117 2.89 18.24 3.73
CA ALA A 117 3.43 19.32 2.90
C ALA A 117 4.22 18.85 1.66
N SER A 118 4.68 17.59 1.59
CA SER A 118 5.43 17.02 0.47
C SER A 118 4.65 15.97 -0.32
N GLY A 119 3.34 15.84 -0.08
CA GLY A 119 2.44 14.90 -0.75
C GLY A 119 2.61 13.41 -0.46
N GLN A 120 3.54 12.97 0.39
CA GLN A 120 3.76 11.53 0.64
C GLN A 120 2.78 10.92 1.66
N GLY A 121 1.62 11.57 1.86
CA GLY A 121 0.70 11.31 2.96
C GLY A 121 1.39 11.43 4.33
N LEU A 122 0.80 10.81 5.35
CA LEU A 122 1.46 10.65 6.65
C LEU A 122 2.44 9.47 6.63
N PHE A 123 2.03 8.31 6.08
CA PHE A 123 2.71 7.02 6.17
C PHE A 123 2.89 6.29 4.81
N THR A 124 3.70 6.78 3.88
CA THR A 124 4.04 6.01 2.65
C THR A 124 5.00 4.85 2.96
N THR A 125 4.61 3.63 2.59
CA THR A 125 5.53 2.49 2.47
C THR A 125 6.01 2.34 1.03
N THR A 126 7.32 2.16 0.86
CA THR A 126 7.91 1.77 -0.43
C THR A 126 8.11 0.27 -0.46
N VAL A 127 7.70 -0.38 -1.55
CA VAL A 127 7.86 -1.82 -1.79
C VAL A 127 8.68 -2.02 -3.07
N GLU A 128 9.75 -2.81 -3.02
CA GLU A 128 10.75 -2.87 -4.08
C GLU A 128 11.22 -4.31 -4.37
N GLY A 129 11.29 -4.68 -5.65
CA GLY A 129 11.79 -5.97 -6.13
C GLY A 129 10.86 -6.65 -7.12
N SER A 130 10.80 -7.98 -7.06
CA SER A 130 9.91 -8.81 -7.89
C SER A 130 9.03 -9.70 -7.03
N GLY A 131 7.74 -9.78 -7.34
CA GLY A 131 6.75 -10.55 -6.57
C GLY A 131 5.36 -9.92 -6.61
N ASN A 132 4.42 -10.51 -5.90
CA ASN A 132 3.03 -10.03 -5.80
C ASN A 132 2.83 -9.16 -4.55
N ILE A 133 2.00 -8.13 -4.69
CA ILE A 133 1.46 -7.31 -3.60
C ILE A 133 -0.06 -7.30 -3.72
N ALA A 134 -0.77 -7.71 -2.68
CA ALA A 134 -2.20 -7.49 -2.53
C ALA A 134 -2.44 -6.19 -1.76
N VAL A 135 -3.33 -5.36 -2.29
CA VAL A 135 -3.71 -4.07 -1.73
C VAL A 135 -5.21 -4.04 -1.47
N ILE A 136 -5.65 -3.25 -0.49
CA ILE A 136 -7.07 -2.96 -0.25
C ILE A 136 -7.44 -1.56 -0.71
N SER A 137 -8.68 -1.40 -1.16
CA SER A 137 -9.31 -0.12 -1.50
C SER A 137 -10.79 -0.12 -1.08
N ARG A 138 -11.37 1.06 -0.86
CA ARG A 138 -12.82 1.23 -0.73
C ARG A 138 -13.42 1.26 -2.15
N GLY A 139 -14.06 0.17 -2.57
CA GLY A 139 -14.43 -0.07 -3.97
C GLY A 139 -13.24 -0.50 -4.82
N ASN A 140 -13.51 -0.85 -6.09
CA ASN A 140 -12.50 -1.38 -7.02
C ASN A 140 -11.31 -0.43 -7.19
N LEU A 141 -10.09 -0.96 -7.12
CA LEU A 141 -8.87 -0.19 -7.40
C LEU A 141 -8.86 0.31 -8.87
N ILE A 142 -8.77 1.62 -9.05
CA ILE A 142 -8.67 2.26 -10.36
C ILE A 142 -7.20 2.53 -10.66
N THR A 143 -6.75 2.17 -11.86
CA THR A 143 -5.40 2.47 -12.36
C THR A 143 -5.48 3.57 -13.41
N LEU A 144 -4.72 4.65 -13.23
CA LEU A 144 -4.64 5.78 -14.15
C LEU A 144 -3.21 5.93 -14.65
N GLU A 145 -3.03 6.12 -15.96
CA GLU A 145 -1.72 6.36 -16.56
C GLU A 145 -1.28 7.81 -16.37
N VAL A 146 0.02 8.00 -16.15
CA VAL A 146 0.68 9.32 -16.15
C VAL A 146 1.67 9.32 -17.31
N GLY A 147 1.52 10.31 -18.20
CA GLY A 147 2.36 10.48 -19.39
C GLY A 147 3.14 11.80 -19.37
N PRO A 148 4.28 11.93 -20.11
CA PRO A 148 5.17 13.08 -19.98
C PRO A 148 4.54 14.45 -20.24
N ASN A 149 3.51 14.48 -21.10
CA ASN A 149 2.77 15.69 -21.47
C ASN A 149 1.34 15.74 -20.86
N SER A 150 1.00 14.81 -19.97
CA SER A 150 -0.32 14.64 -19.37
C SER A 150 -0.21 14.48 -17.86
N PRO A 151 -0.05 15.57 -17.09
CA PRO A 151 -0.03 15.53 -15.63
C PRO A 151 -1.36 15.02 -15.10
N LEU A 152 -1.31 14.14 -14.10
CA LEU A 152 -2.51 13.67 -13.39
C LEU A 152 -2.63 14.41 -12.06
N PHE A 153 -3.82 14.93 -11.78
CA PHE A 153 -4.17 15.53 -10.50
C PHE A 153 -5.11 14.58 -9.75
N VAL A 154 -4.82 14.33 -8.47
CA VAL A 154 -5.51 13.33 -7.65
C VAL A 154 -5.82 13.92 -6.28
N ASP A 155 -7.02 13.65 -5.79
CA ASP A 155 -7.40 13.94 -4.41
C ASP A 155 -6.63 13.02 -3.44
N PRO A 156 -5.90 13.56 -2.44
CA PRO A 156 -5.15 12.77 -1.47
C PRO A 156 -5.96 11.72 -0.72
N ASP A 157 -7.24 11.96 -0.46
CA ASP A 157 -8.09 10.99 0.26
C ASP A 157 -8.55 9.84 -0.65
N ALA A 158 -8.57 10.04 -1.97
CA ALA A 158 -8.81 9.00 -2.98
C ALA A 158 -7.53 8.29 -3.47
N PHE A 159 -6.34 8.81 -3.19
CA PHE A 159 -5.06 8.20 -3.56
C PHE A 159 -4.84 6.84 -2.87
N ILE A 160 -4.07 5.94 -3.49
CA ILE A 160 -3.60 4.66 -2.90
C ILE A 160 -2.09 4.49 -3.06
N GLY A 161 -1.54 4.74 -4.26
CA GLY A 161 -0.12 4.52 -4.57
C GLY A 161 0.27 4.87 -6.00
N TYR A 162 1.54 4.72 -6.36
CA TYR A 162 2.03 4.87 -7.73
C TYR A 162 3.30 4.05 -8.01
N LYS A 163 3.54 3.70 -9.28
CA LYS A 163 4.80 3.12 -9.75
C LYS A 163 5.23 3.63 -11.13
N GLY A 164 6.52 3.54 -11.41
CA GLY A 164 7.15 4.07 -12.63
C GLY A 164 8.06 5.26 -12.35
N ASN A 165 8.50 5.95 -13.41
CA ASN A 165 9.32 7.15 -13.31
C ASN A 165 8.43 8.38 -13.15
N ILE A 166 7.83 8.51 -11.96
CA ILE A 166 6.88 9.57 -11.60
C ILE A 166 7.47 10.47 -10.52
N SER A 167 7.36 11.79 -10.71
CA SER A 167 7.49 12.80 -9.66
C SER A 167 6.10 13.09 -9.08
N GLN A 168 6.02 13.13 -7.75
CA GLN A 168 4.83 13.55 -7.00
C GLN A 168 5.08 14.93 -6.41
N GLU A 169 4.19 15.88 -6.69
CA GLU A 169 4.21 17.24 -6.18
C GLU A 169 2.90 17.52 -5.43
N PHE A 170 2.97 18.33 -4.38
CA PHE A 170 1.79 18.82 -3.66
C PHE A 170 1.42 20.20 -4.21
N VAL A 171 0.16 20.37 -4.64
CA VAL A 171 -0.33 21.62 -5.22
C VAL A 171 -1.48 22.14 -4.35
N PHE A 172 -1.28 23.33 -3.77
CA PHE A 172 -2.35 24.10 -3.14
C PHE A 172 -3.07 24.91 -4.23
N ASP A 173 -4.38 24.72 -4.42
CA ASP A 173 -5.17 25.59 -5.30
C ASP A 173 -5.77 26.76 -4.51
N VAL A 174 -5.18 27.93 -4.70
CA VAL A 174 -5.56 29.18 -4.03
C VAL A 174 -6.82 29.81 -4.67
N ASN A 175 -7.31 29.31 -5.81
CA ASN A 175 -8.50 29.81 -6.49
C ASN A 175 -9.83 29.26 -5.96
N TRP A 176 -9.83 28.26 -5.05
CA TRP A 176 -11.04 27.72 -4.39
C TRP A 176 -11.93 28.79 -3.72
N ARG A 177 -11.40 30.00 -3.46
CA ARG A 177 -12.08 31.19 -2.91
C ARG A 177 -13.43 31.60 -3.54
N THR A 178 -13.85 31.00 -4.66
CA THR A 178 -15.14 31.27 -5.33
C THR A 178 -16.15 30.11 -5.30
N MET A 179 -15.84 28.96 -4.69
CA MET A 179 -16.78 27.85 -4.55
C MET A 179 -17.27 27.67 -3.11
N VAL A 180 -18.48 27.11 -2.97
CA VAL A 180 -19.35 27.33 -1.81
C VAL A 180 -19.43 26.09 -0.92
N GLY A 181 -19.16 26.27 0.37
CA GLY A 181 -19.51 25.31 1.41
C GLY A 181 -18.32 24.75 2.20
N GLU A 182 -18.27 25.14 3.48
CA GLU A 182 -17.67 24.43 4.62
C GLU A 182 -16.13 24.19 4.72
N ALA A 183 -15.62 24.60 5.88
CA ALA A 183 -14.65 23.87 6.72
C ALA A 183 -13.16 23.70 6.35
N SER A 184 -12.60 24.36 5.33
CA SER A 184 -11.13 24.57 5.26
C SER A 184 -10.73 25.87 4.58
N GLY A 185 -11.01 26.00 3.28
CA GLY A 185 -10.55 27.13 2.47
C GLY A 185 -9.19 26.92 1.79
N GLU A 186 -8.45 25.86 2.14
CA GLU A 186 -7.25 25.41 1.43
C GLU A 186 -7.53 24.07 0.74
N SER A 187 -7.82 24.11 -0.57
CA SER A 187 -7.91 22.91 -1.41
C SER A 187 -6.51 22.48 -1.84
N TYR A 188 -6.20 21.18 -1.73
CA TYR A 188 -4.88 20.66 -2.05
C TYR A 188 -4.96 19.32 -2.80
N GLN A 189 -4.02 19.09 -3.72
CA GLN A 189 -4.01 17.93 -4.62
C GLN A 189 -2.61 17.36 -4.79
N PHE A 190 -2.53 16.06 -5.07
CA PHE A 190 -1.32 15.45 -5.59
C PHE A 190 -1.26 15.63 -7.12
N LYS A 191 -0.21 16.28 -7.61
CA LYS A 191 0.12 16.38 -9.02
C LYS A 191 1.22 15.37 -9.34
N PHE A 192 0.93 14.45 -10.26
CA PHE A 192 1.88 13.46 -10.75
C PHE A 192 2.36 13.81 -12.16
N THR A 193 3.67 13.74 -12.39
CA THR A 193 4.31 14.00 -13.69
C THR A 193 5.35 12.93 -14.01
N GLY A 194 5.65 12.70 -15.29
CA GLY A 194 6.62 11.70 -15.74
C GLY A 194 5.98 10.57 -16.53
N GLN A 195 6.38 9.32 -16.30
CA GLN A 195 5.85 8.14 -16.99
C GLN A 195 5.61 6.99 -16.01
N GLY A 196 4.37 6.54 -15.87
CA GLY A 196 4.01 5.41 -15.01
C GLY A 196 2.50 5.28 -14.80
N VAL A 197 2.12 4.70 -13.66
CA VAL A 197 0.73 4.57 -13.23
C VAL A 197 0.52 5.03 -11.80
N VAL A 198 -0.64 5.61 -11.54
CA VAL A 198 -1.16 5.98 -10.21
C VAL A 198 -2.40 5.13 -9.93
N TYR A 199 -2.51 4.66 -8.69
CA TYR A 199 -3.62 3.87 -8.19
C TYR A 199 -4.48 4.74 -7.26
N ILE A 200 -5.79 4.72 -7.48
CA ILE A 200 -6.79 5.44 -6.67
C ILE A 200 -7.95 4.51 -6.29
N GLN A 201 -8.72 4.90 -5.28
CA GLN A 201 -9.99 4.27 -4.90
C GLN A 201 -11.17 5.21 -5.26
N PRO A 202 -12.36 4.68 -5.61
CA PRO A 202 -13.56 5.47 -5.86
C PRO A 202 -14.25 5.94 -4.56
N ALA A 203 -13.47 6.46 -3.60
CA ALA A 203 -13.96 6.94 -2.30
C ALA A 203 -12.98 7.90 -1.60
N GLU A 204 -13.53 8.93 -0.97
CA GLU A 204 -12.84 9.76 0.04
C GLU A 204 -12.73 9.00 1.39
N ARG A 205 -12.05 9.57 2.39
CA ARG A 205 -11.57 8.85 3.59
C ARG A 205 -12.32 9.09 4.91
#